data_AF-A0A2V7IDZ2-F1
#
_entry.id   AF-A0A2V7IDZ2-F1
#
_cell.length_a   1.000
_cell.length_b   1.000
_cell.length_c   1.000
_cell.angle_alpha   90.00
_cell.angle_beta   90.00
_cell.angle_gamma   90.00
#
_symmetry.space_group_name_H-M   'P 1'
#
loop_
_entity.id
_entity.type
_entity.pdbx_description
1 polymer ?
#
loop_
_entity_poly.entity_id
_entity_poly.type
_entity_poly.pdbx_seq_one_letter_code
_entity_poly.pdbx_strand_id
1 'polypeptide(L)'
;MEDPGAGAHRRGGTRRVGVEGRRSGRRVTGGDAVQWVTRRQIRVNRAATAWLIRRFIDPDATFTFVEPGEVAEVERRTGAVGFDAPGARYPHKDDRGRCSFEALVQEHRPNDPALRELARIVHSADFKEGLAETPEAAGLIAISQGFPLVARDDLHTVERASFLYDALYAFLQRPRP
;
A
#
# COMPACT_ATOMS: atom_id res chain seq x y z
N MET A 1 23.66 -1.18 66.23
CA MET A 1 22.80 -0.21 65.55
C MET A 1 22.65 -0.70 64.12
N GLU A 2 21.46 -1.23 63.85
CA GLU A 2 20.78 -1.60 62.59
C GLU A 2 21.58 -1.83 61.27
N ASP A 3 21.24 -2.96 60.63
CA ASP A 3 21.57 -3.47 59.29
C ASP A 3 20.75 -2.74 58.18
N PRO A 4 20.78 -3.09 56.87
CA PRO A 4 21.84 -3.15 55.85
C PRO A 4 21.60 -2.19 54.66
N GLY A 5 22.67 -1.83 53.92
CA GLY A 5 22.58 -1.16 52.62
C GLY A 5 22.69 -2.15 51.45
N ALA A 6 21.56 -2.54 50.87
CA ALA A 6 21.45 -3.36 49.67
C ALA A 6 21.95 -2.64 48.40
N GLY A 7 22.68 -3.38 47.56
CA GLY A 7 23.12 -2.93 46.23
C GLY A 7 23.16 -4.08 45.22
N ALA A 8 22.03 -4.77 45.03
CA ALA A 8 21.90 -5.81 44.01
C ALA A 8 21.69 -5.19 42.62
N HIS A 9 22.74 -5.17 41.79
CA HIS A 9 22.63 -4.88 40.37
C HIS A 9 21.85 -6.00 39.65
N ARG A 10 20.53 -5.83 39.53
CA ARG A 10 19.70 -6.66 38.64
C ARG A 10 19.91 -6.21 37.20
N ARG A 11 20.50 -7.09 36.39
CA ARG A 11 20.53 -6.98 34.93
C ARG A 11 19.10 -7.05 34.38
N GLY A 12 18.58 -5.94 33.89
CA GLY A 12 17.33 -5.89 33.15
C GLY A 12 17.51 -6.50 31.77
N GLY A 13 17.07 -7.75 31.58
CA GLY A 13 16.95 -8.37 30.27
C GLY A 13 15.77 -7.76 29.51
N THR A 14 16.07 -7.09 28.40
CA THR A 14 15.06 -6.65 27.43
C THR A 14 14.45 -7.88 26.75
N ARG A 15 13.24 -8.25 27.18
CA ARG A 15 12.40 -9.25 26.50
C ARG A 15 12.11 -8.77 25.09
N ARG A 16 12.61 -9.50 24.08
CA ARG A 16 12.13 -9.38 22.70
C ARG A 16 10.68 -9.83 22.69
N VAL A 17 9.77 -8.89 22.41
CA VAL A 17 8.37 -9.20 22.13
C VAL A 17 8.35 -9.84 20.73
N GLY A 18 8.15 -11.16 20.68
CA GLY A 18 7.93 -11.87 19.44
C GLY A 18 6.59 -11.43 18.84
N VAL A 19 6.62 -10.85 17.65
CA VAL A 19 5.41 -10.63 16.85
C VAL A 19 5.10 -11.93 16.13
N GLU A 20 4.45 -12.86 16.83
CA GLU A 20 3.79 -14.01 16.18
C GLU A 20 2.53 -13.51 15.49
N GLY A 21 2.68 -13.07 14.25
CA GLY A 21 1.55 -12.85 13.35
C GLY A 21 0.90 -14.18 13.03
N ARG A 22 -0.18 -14.52 13.75
CA ARG A 22 -1.10 -15.62 13.41
C ARG A 22 -1.54 -15.47 11.95
N ARG A 23 -1.00 -16.29 11.05
CA ARG A 23 -1.53 -16.48 9.70
C ARG A 23 -2.85 -17.26 9.80
N SER A 24 -3.93 -16.57 10.14
CA SER A 24 -5.29 -17.08 9.98
C SER A 24 -5.92 -16.44 8.75
N GLY A 25 -5.49 -16.89 7.57
CA GLY A 25 -6.12 -16.57 6.29
C GLY A 25 -6.58 -17.88 5.66
N ARG A 26 -7.90 -18.08 5.62
CA ARG A 26 -8.59 -19.16 4.92
C ARG A 26 -8.05 -19.26 3.49
N ARG A 27 -7.45 -20.40 3.12
CA ARG A 27 -7.05 -20.69 1.73
C ARG A 27 -8.33 -20.67 0.89
N VAL A 28 -8.49 -19.65 0.04
CA VAL A 28 -9.53 -19.64 -0.98
C VAL A 28 -9.06 -20.55 -2.10
N THR A 29 -9.90 -21.53 -2.40
CA THR A 29 -9.69 -22.57 -3.40
C THR A 29 -9.90 -22.01 -4.81
N GLY A 30 -8.89 -22.12 -5.68
CA GLY A 30 -9.04 -22.39 -7.11
C GLY A 30 -9.82 -21.39 -7.98
N GLY A 31 -9.58 -20.08 -7.85
CA GLY A 31 -9.89 -19.12 -8.92
C GLY A 31 -8.60 -18.76 -9.65
N ASP A 32 -8.63 -18.65 -10.99
CA ASP A 32 -7.47 -18.15 -11.74
C ASP A 32 -7.07 -16.77 -11.25
N ALA A 33 -5.77 -16.54 -11.06
CA ALA A 33 -5.22 -15.26 -10.61
C ALA A 33 -5.74 -14.11 -11.45
N VAL A 34 -6.23 -13.03 -10.82
CA VAL A 34 -6.76 -11.89 -11.56
C VAL A 34 -5.60 -11.11 -12.18
N GLN A 35 -5.68 -10.86 -13.48
CA GLN A 35 -4.75 -9.96 -14.16
C GLN A 35 -5.22 -8.51 -14.00
N TRP A 36 -4.29 -7.64 -13.63
CA TRP A 36 -4.52 -6.21 -13.48
C TRP A 36 -3.65 -5.43 -14.46
N VAL A 37 -4.13 -4.28 -14.94
CA VAL A 37 -3.41 -3.44 -15.91
C VAL A 37 -3.35 -1.99 -15.44
N THR A 38 -2.19 -1.36 -15.58
CA THR A 38 -2.01 0.07 -15.31
C THR A 38 -0.92 0.68 -16.20
N ARG A 39 -0.69 1.99 -16.05
CA ARG A 39 0.34 2.73 -16.79
C ARG A 39 1.73 2.39 -16.26
N ARG A 40 2.70 2.24 -17.15
CA ARG A 40 4.13 2.11 -16.80
C ARG A 40 4.68 3.30 -16.02
N GLN A 41 5.89 3.16 -15.49
CA GLN A 41 6.57 4.13 -14.61
C GLN A 41 5.74 4.42 -13.35
N ILE A 42 5.42 3.36 -12.61
CA ILE A 42 4.55 3.43 -11.44
C ILE A 42 5.16 4.26 -10.31
N ARG A 43 4.29 5.05 -9.68
CA ARG A 43 4.58 5.90 -8.52
C ARG A 43 3.36 5.86 -7.60
N VAL A 44 3.45 6.57 -6.46
CA VAL A 44 2.37 6.83 -5.47
C VAL A 44 1.15 5.90 -5.62
N ASN A 45 0.06 6.35 -6.25
CA ASN A 45 -1.21 5.61 -6.30
C ASN A 45 -1.08 4.25 -7.00
N ARG A 46 -0.31 4.14 -8.09
CA ARG A 46 -0.13 2.86 -8.81
C ARG A 46 0.58 1.82 -7.96
N ALA A 47 1.68 2.22 -7.31
CA ALA A 47 2.45 1.33 -6.45
C ALA A 47 1.65 0.94 -5.19
N ALA A 48 0.94 1.91 -4.58
CA ALA A 48 0.08 1.66 -3.43
C ALA A 48 -1.07 0.70 -3.76
N THR A 49 -1.71 0.92 -4.91
CA THR A 49 -2.83 0.10 -5.39
C THR A 49 -2.37 -1.34 -5.66
N ALA A 50 -1.23 -1.53 -6.33
CA ALA A 50 -0.67 -2.86 -6.56
C ALA A 50 -0.36 -3.60 -5.24
N TRP A 51 0.19 -2.90 -4.24
CA TRP A 51 0.37 -3.46 -2.90
C TRP A 51 -0.96 -3.83 -2.24
N LEU A 52 -1.97 -2.95 -2.25
CA LEU A 52 -3.29 -3.21 -1.68
C LEU A 52 -3.93 -4.46 -2.29
N ILE A 53 -3.87 -4.58 -3.62
CA ILE A 53 -4.40 -5.72 -4.37
C ILE A 53 -3.76 -7.02 -3.88
N ARG A 54 -2.42 -7.12 -3.94
CA ARG A 54 -1.70 -8.34 -3.49
C ARG A 54 -1.86 -8.64 -2.01
N ARG A 55 -1.94 -7.60 -1.17
CA ARG A 55 -1.95 -7.75 0.28
C ARG A 55 -3.32 -8.15 0.81
N PHE A 56 -4.40 -7.63 0.21
CA PHE A 56 -5.74 -7.72 0.79
C PHE A 56 -6.82 -8.24 -0.16
N ILE A 57 -6.65 -8.21 -1.47
CA ILE A 57 -7.69 -8.56 -2.44
C ILE A 57 -7.42 -9.92 -3.07
N ASP A 58 -6.28 -10.05 -3.74
CA ASP A 58 -5.86 -11.25 -4.45
C ASP A 58 -4.32 -11.41 -4.35
N PRO A 59 -3.82 -12.33 -3.50
CA PRO A 59 -2.39 -12.52 -3.30
C PRO A 59 -1.66 -13.06 -4.54
N ASP A 60 -2.39 -13.69 -5.46
CA ASP A 60 -1.84 -14.27 -6.68
C ASP A 60 -1.95 -13.31 -7.88
N ALA A 61 -2.47 -12.08 -7.67
CA ALA A 61 -2.65 -11.07 -8.70
C ALA A 61 -1.38 -10.78 -9.51
N THR A 62 -1.56 -10.71 -10.83
CA THR A 62 -0.52 -10.36 -11.81
C THR A 62 -0.75 -8.96 -12.36
N PHE A 63 0.33 -8.30 -12.81
CA PHE A 63 0.28 -6.92 -13.28
C PHE A 63 0.89 -6.78 -14.68
N THR A 64 0.19 -6.08 -15.56
CA THR A 64 0.69 -5.62 -16.85
C THR A 64 0.81 -4.10 -16.84
N PHE A 65 1.94 -3.59 -17.33
CA PHE A 65 2.24 -2.17 -17.41
C PHE A 65 2.28 -1.73 -18.87
N VAL A 66 1.42 -0.78 -19.25
CA VAL A 66 1.22 -0.34 -20.64
C VAL A 66 1.36 1.18 -20.76
N GLU A 67 1.22 1.73 -21.97
CA GLU A 67 1.21 3.17 -22.14
C GLU A 67 0.01 3.83 -21.45
N PRO A 68 0.11 5.10 -21.01
CA PRO A 68 -1.00 5.80 -20.36
C PRO A 68 -2.33 5.78 -21.13
N GLY A 69 -2.29 5.75 -22.46
CA GLY A 69 -3.48 5.71 -23.32
C GLY A 69 -4.06 4.32 -23.59
N GLU A 70 -3.37 3.25 -23.17
CA GLU A 70 -3.70 1.88 -23.57
C GLU A 70 -4.47 1.09 -22.50
N VAL A 71 -4.45 1.54 -21.24
CA VAL A 71 -5.00 0.77 -20.10
C VAL A 71 -6.44 0.34 -20.33
N ALA A 72 -7.32 1.26 -20.72
CA ALA A 72 -8.74 0.97 -20.94
C ALA A 72 -8.98 0.05 -22.16
N GLU A 73 -8.16 0.17 -23.20
CA GLU A 73 -8.23 -0.72 -24.36
C GLU A 73 -7.80 -2.15 -23.97
N VAL A 74 -6.69 -2.27 -23.26
CA VAL A 74 -6.16 -3.56 -22.80
C VAL A 74 -7.13 -4.24 -21.84
N GLU A 75 -7.72 -3.48 -20.90
CA GLU A 75 -8.81 -3.96 -20.02
C GLU A 75 -9.94 -4.58 -20.86
N ARG A 76 -10.50 -3.85 -21.83
CA ARG A 76 -11.59 -4.37 -22.69
C ARG A 76 -11.19 -5.58 -23.51
N ARG A 77 -9.96 -5.60 -24.03
CA ARG A 77 -9.47 -6.66 -24.94
C ARG A 77 -9.16 -7.96 -24.21
N THR A 78 -8.64 -7.88 -22.98
CA THR A 78 -8.08 -9.03 -22.25
C THR A 78 -8.95 -9.49 -21.09
N GLY A 79 -9.88 -8.65 -20.63
CA GLY A 79 -10.63 -8.89 -19.39
C GLY A 79 -9.82 -8.58 -18.12
N ALA A 80 -8.59 -8.08 -18.23
CA ALA A 80 -7.81 -7.61 -17.09
C ALA A 80 -8.50 -6.42 -16.40
N VAL A 81 -8.31 -6.25 -15.09
CA VAL A 81 -8.87 -5.14 -14.33
C VAL A 81 -7.94 -3.94 -14.37
N GLY A 82 -8.36 -2.84 -15.01
CA GLY A 82 -7.57 -1.63 -15.14
C GLY A 82 -7.69 -0.69 -13.95
N PHE A 83 -6.58 -0.04 -13.60
CA PHE A 83 -6.54 1.00 -12.57
C PHE A 83 -5.59 2.16 -12.88
N ASP A 84 -5.83 3.30 -12.24
CA ASP A 84 -5.08 4.57 -12.34
C ASP A 84 -4.92 5.11 -13.77
N ALA A 85 -5.96 4.99 -14.59
CA ALA A 85 -5.96 5.55 -15.93
C ALA A 85 -7.36 6.01 -16.36
N PRO A 86 -7.48 7.03 -17.24
CA PRO A 86 -8.76 7.42 -17.80
C PRO A 86 -9.47 6.24 -18.48
N GLY A 87 -10.76 6.05 -18.18
CA GLY A 87 -11.59 5.01 -18.78
C GLY A 87 -11.31 3.58 -18.32
N ALA A 88 -10.38 3.37 -17.39
CA ALA A 88 -10.19 2.09 -16.71
C ALA A 88 -11.27 1.87 -15.64
N ARG A 89 -11.51 0.63 -15.23
CA ARG A 89 -12.48 0.28 -14.19
C ARG A 89 -12.28 1.07 -12.88
N TYR A 90 -11.03 1.26 -12.47
CA TYR A 90 -10.67 2.13 -11.36
C TYR A 90 -9.88 3.34 -11.88
N PRO A 91 -10.54 4.46 -12.26
CA PRO A 91 -9.85 5.57 -12.88
C PRO A 91 -8.85 6.25 -11.94
N HIS A 92 -7.99 7.11 -12.49
CA HIS A 92 -7.06 7.95 -11.71
C HIS A 92 -7.82 8.84 -10.71
N LYS A 93 -8.97 9.38 -11.12
CA LYS A 93 -9.93 10.08 -10.27
C LYS A 93 -11.33 9.66 -10.69
N ASP A 94 -12.13 9.14 -9.76
CA ASP A 94 -13.53 8.79 -10.03
C ASP A 94 -14.48 9.99 -9.86
N ASP A 95 -15.77 9.80 -10.16
CA ASP A 95 -16.79 10.86 -10.07
C ASP A 95 -16.99 11.42 -8.65
N ARG A 96 -16.50 10.70 -7.63
CA ARG A 96 -16.51 11.12 -6.22
C ARG A 96 -15.20 11.77 -5.80
N GLY A 97 -14.27 11.95 -6.74
CA GLY A 97 -12.96 12.54 -6.52
C GLY A 97 -11.92 11.58 -5.93
N ARG A 98 -12.20 10.28 -5.83
CA ARG A 98 -11.30 9.29 -5.22
C ARG A 98 -10.25 8.79 -6.21
N CYS A 99 -9.02 8.53 -5.73
CA CYS A 99 -8.04 7.76 -6.48
C CYS A 99 -8.37 6.25 -6.46
N SER A 100 -7.71 5.48 -7.32
CA SER A 100 -7.93 4.03 -7.43
C SER A 100 -7.72 3.29 -6.09
N PHE A 101 -6.71 3.68 -5.31
CA PHE A 101 -6.46 3.10 -3.98
C PHE A 101 -7.65 3.32 -3.04
N GLU A 102 -8.16 4.55 -2.97
CA GLU A 102 -9.34 4.90 -2.15
C GLU A 102 -10.59 4.12 -2.57
N ALA A 103 -10.81 4.00 -3.87
CA ALA A 103 -11.94 3.25 -4.41
C ALA A 103 -11.90 1.78 -3.96
N LEU A 104 -10.73 1.14 -4.07
CA LEU A 104 -10.53 -0.26 -3.67
C LEU A 104 -10.57 -0.46 -2.15
N VAL A 105 -10.03 0.46 -1.35
CA VAL A 105 -10.17 0.41 0.12
C VAL A 105 -11.64 0.48 0.50
N GLN A 106 -12.41 1.39 -0.10
CA GLN A 106 -13.84 1.52 0.19
C GLN A 106 -14.63 0.27 -0.22
N GLU A 107 -14.27 -0.39 -1.32
CA GLU A 107 -14.95 -1.59 -1.81
C GLU A 107 -14.62 -2.83 -0.97
N HIS A 108 -13.34 -3.05 -0.62
CA HIS A 108 -12.90 -4.33 -0.05
C HIS A 108 -12.55 -4.28 1.44
N ARG A 109 -12.23 -3.10 1.99
CA ARG A 109 -11.77 -2.91 3.37
C ARG A 109 -12.34 -1.63 4.03
N PRO A 110 -13.65 -1.33 3.93
CA PRO A 110 -14.21 -0.04 4.37
C PRO A 110 -14.09 0.24 5.88
N ASN A 111 -13.91 -0.81 6.68
CA ASN A 111 -13.85 -0.73 8.14
C ASN A 111 -12.41 -0.75 8.70
N ASP A 112 -11.38 -0.73 7.85
CA ASP A 112 -10.00 -0.68 8.29
C ASP A 112 -9.55 0.80 8.45
N PRO A 113 -9.40 1.31 9.69
CA PRO A 113 -9.06 2.71 9.91
C PRO A 113 -7.63 3.05 9.43
N ALA A 114 -6.70 2.09 9.48
CA ALA A 114 -5.33 2.32 9.05
C ALA A 114 -5.25 2.40 7.51
N LEU A 115 -6.02 1.57 6.78
CA LEU A 115 -6.13 1.69 5.33
C LEU A 115 -6.83 2.98 4.91
N ARG A 116 -7.81 3.47 5.67
CA ARG A 116 -8.46 4.77 5.39
C ARG A 116 -7.49 5.94 5.56
N GLU A 117 -6.66 5.92 6.59
CA GLU A 117 -5.64 6.95 6.78
C GLU A 117 -4.53 6.84 5.72
N LEU A 118 -4.13 5.63 5.35
CA LEU A 118 -3.19 5.43 4.24
C LEU A 118 -3.76 5.93 2.91
N ALA A 119 -5.06 5.73 2.68
CA ALA A 119 -5.79 6.27 1.53
C ALA A 119 -5.68 7.80 1.45
N ARG A 120 -5.86 8.50 2.58
CA ARG A 120 -5.66 9.96 2.66
C ARG A 120 -4.24 10.38 2.27
N ILE A 121 -3.23 9.66 2.77
CA ILE A 121 -1.81 9.91 2.43
C ILE A 121 -1.55 9.70 0.94
N VAL A 122 -2.04 8.59 0.38
CA VAL A 122 -1.88 8.27 -1.05
C VAL A 122 -2.58 9.31 -1.92
N HIS A 123 -3.81 9.72 -1.58
CA HIS A 123 -4.55 10.76 -2.29
C HIS A 123 -3.79 12.09 -2.29
N SER A 124 -3.39 12.57 -1.10
CA SER A 124 -2.62 13.82 -0.95
C SER A 124 -1.33 13.77 -1.75
N ALA A 125 -0.64 12.62 -1.79
CA ALA A 125 0.60 12.47 -2.53
C ALA A 125 0.38 12.44 -4.06
N ASP A 126 -0.70 11.82 -4.53
CA ASP A 126 -0.97 11.61 -5.96
C ASP A 126 -1.52 12.87 -6.63
N PHE A 127 -2.43 13.58 -5.95
CA PHE A 127 -3.01 14.84 -6.43
C PHE A 127 -2.23 16.09 -5.97
N LYS A 128 -1.29 15.95 -5.04
CA LYS A 128 -0.53 17.06 -4.41
C LYS A 128 -1.44 18.05 -3.67
N GLU A 129 -2.49 17.54 -3.05
CA GLU A 129 -3.50 18.30 -2.32
C GLU A 129 -3.35 18.08 -0.80
N GLY A 130 -3.55 19.12 0.01
CA GLY A 130 -3.54 19.00 1.48
C GLY A 130 -2.20 18.52 2.07
N LEU A 131 -1.07 18.91 1.48
CA LEU A 131 0.26 18.45 1.91
C LEU A 131 0.68 18.99 3.28
N ALA A 132 0.11 20.12 3.73
CA ALA A 132 0.39 20.68 5.05
C ALA A 132 -0.27 19.85 6.16
N GLU A 133 -1.46 19.32 5.88
CA GLU A 133 -2.28 18.48 6.76
C GLU A 133 -1.89 16.99 6.68
N THR A 134 -1.13 16.62 5.63
CA THR A 134 -0.67 15.25 5.37
C THR A 134 0.84 15.23 5.11
N PRO A 135 1.70 15.56 6.09
CA PRO A 135 3.15 15.68 5.87
C PRO A 135 3.79 14.38 5.38
N GLU A 136 3.23 13.21 5.71
CA GLU A 136 3.65 11.91 5.20
C GLU A 136 3.55 11.83 3.67
N ALA A 137 2.60 12.55 3.07
CA ALA A 137 2.43 12.59 1.61
C ALA A 137 3.63 13.23 0.91
N ALA A 138 4.22 14.29 1.47
CA ALA A 138 5.42 14.91 0.92
C ALA A 138 6.61 13.93 0.91
N GLY A 139 6.77 13.16 2.01
CA GLY A 139 7.77 12.08 2.08
C GLY A 139 7.50 10.97 1.06
N LEU A 140 6.25 10.54 0.92
CA LEU A 140 5.84 9.54 -0.06
C LEU A 140 6.09 10.00 -1.51
N ILE A 141 5.83 11.27 -1.82
CA ILE A 141 6.19 11.87 -3.12
C ILE A 141 7.68 11.74 -3.38
N ALA A 142 8.53 12.19 -2.44
CA ALA A 142 9.98 12.16 -2.60
C ALA A 142 10.51 10.73 -2.82
N ILE A 143 10.04 9.78 -2.01
CA ILE A 143 10.42 8.36 -2.14
C ILE A 143 9.95 7.78 -3.49
N SER A 144 8.69 8.03 -3.88
CA SER A 144 8.13 7.46 -5.10
C SER A 144 8.73 8.02 -6.39
N GLN A 145 9.22 9.26 -6.38
CA GLN A 145 10.00 9.82 -7.49
C GLN A 145 11.31 9.06 -7.70
N GLY A 146 11.87 8.46 -6.63
CA GLY A 146 13.07 7.63 -6.69
C GLY A 146 12.83 6.21 -7.21
N PHE A 147 11.61 5.70 -7.26
CA PHE A 147 11.35 4.30 -7.65
C PHE A 147 11.95 3.93 -9.02
N PRO A 148 11.71 4.71 -10.11
CA PRO A 148 12.24 4.36 -11.43
C PRO A 148 13.78 4.48 -11.52
N LEU A 149 14.43 5.14 -10.55
CA LEU A 149 15.87 5.32 -10.52
C LEU A 149 16.60 4.14 -9.87
N VAL A 150 15.89 3.34 -9.07
CA VAL A 150 16.49 2.25 -8.28
C VAL A 150 15.92 0.88 -8.63
N ALA A 151 14.72 0.81 -9.22
CA ALA A 151 14.13 -0.43 -9.71
C ALA A 151 14.54 -0.72 -11.17
N ARG A 152 14.40 -1.99 -11.57
CA ARG A 152 14.74 -2.44 -12.94
C ARG A 152 13.59 -2.17 -13.91
N ASP A 153 12.36 -2.33 -13.42
CA ASP A 153 11.11 -2.20 -14.12
C ASP A 153 9.97 -1.94 -13.10
N ASP A 154 8.74 -1.82 -13.59
CA ASP A 154 7.57 -1.55 -12.75
C ASP A 154 7.18 -2.74 -11.85
N LEU A 155 7.42 -3.98 -12.29
CA LEU A 155 7.13 -5.15 -11.46
C LEU A 155 8.07 -5.20 -10.25
N HIS A 156 9.37 -4.95 -10.47
CA HIS A 156 10.35 -4.81 -9.40
C HIS A 156 10.03 -3.60 -8.49
N THR A 157 9.41 -2.54 -9.03
CA THR A 157 8.90 -1.45 -8.20
C THR A 157 7.78 -1.91 -7.27
N VAL A 158 6.81 -2.71 -7.74
CA VAL A 158 5.74 -3.29 -6.89
C VAL A 158 6.36 -4.11 -5.74
N GLU A 159 7.32 -4.98 -6.06
CA GLU A 159 7.99 -5.82 -5.07
C GLU A 159 8.71 -4.98 -3.99
N ARG A 160 9.50 -3.98 -4.41
CA ARG A 160 10.27 -3.15 -3.48
C ARG A 160 9.41 -2.18 -2.68
N ALA A 161 8.39 -1.59 -3.30
CA ALA A 161 7.48 -0.67 -2.64
C ALA A 161 6.58 -1.37 -1.61
N SER A 162 6.41 -2.69 -1.70
CA SER A 162 5.60 -3.46 -0.75
C SER A 162 6.07 -3.26 0.70
N PHE A 163 7.39 -3.25 0.95
CA PHE A 163 7.92 -2.98 2.30
C PHE A 163 7.57 -1.58 2.81
N LEU A 164 7.62 -0.56 1.94
CA LEU A 164 7.25 0.80 2.30
C LEU A 164 5.78 0.87 2.74
N TYR A 165 4.88 0.30 1.95
CA TYR A 165 3.45 0.33 2.28
C TYR A 165 3.10 -0.56 3.46
N ASP A 166 3.76 -1.71 3.64
CA ASP A 166 3.65 -2.52 4.86
C ASP A 166 4.09 -1.72 6.09
N ALA A 167 5.19 -0.97 6.00
CA ALA A 167 5.71 -0.16 7.10
C ALA A 167 4.77 1.03 7.43
N LEU A 168 4.26 1.73 6.41
CA LEU A 168 3.27 2.79 6.60
C LEU A 168 1.97 2.26 7.21
N TYR A 169 1.45 1.15 6.67
CA TYR A 169 0.24 0.53 7.21
C TYR A 169 0.43 0.10 8.69
N ALA A 170 1.54 -0.58 9.01
CA ALA A 170 1.86 -0.96 10.38
C ALA A 170 2.03 0.25 11.31
N PHE A 171 2.64 1.34 10.82
CA PHE A 171 2.73 2.60 11.57
C PHE A 171 1.34 3.16 11.91
N LEU A 172 0.42 3.15 10.94
CA LEU A 172 -0.93 3.68 11.08
C LEU A 172 -1.86 2.80 11.93
N GLN A 173 -1.50 1.53 12.18
CA GLN A 173 -2.20 0.67 13.12
C GLN A 173 -1.87 0.96 14.59
N ARG A 174 -0.82 1.75 14.86
CA ARG A 174 -0.43 2.09 16.22
C ARG A 174 -1.45 3.08 16.81
N PRO A 175 -1.76 2.99 18.12
CA PRO A 175 -2.45 4.05 18.81
C PRO A 175 -1.68 5.36 18.61
N ARG A 176 -2.37 6.43 18.19
CA ARG A 176 -1.74 7.76 18.21
C ARG A 176 -1.39 8.10 19.67
N PRO A 177 -0.18 8.62 19.93
CA PRO A 177 0.25 9.00 21.26
C PRO A 177 -0.62 10.10 21.87
#